data_AF-A0A9E1NFZ0-F1
#
_entry.id   AF-A0A9E1NFZ0-F1
#
_cell.length_a   1.000
_cell.length_b   1.000
_cell.length_c   1.000
_cell.angle_alpha   90.00
_cell.angle_beta   90.00
_cell.angle_gamma   90.00
#
_symmetry.space_group_name_H-M   'P 1'
#
loop_
_entity.id
_entity.type
_entity.pdbx_description
1 polymer ?
#
loop_
_entity_poly.entity_id
_entity_poly.type
_entity_poly.pdbx_seq_one_letter_code
_entity_poly.pdbx_strand_id
1 'polypeptide(L)'
;MTNTLHRFGKPETLSEDYIVFAMAGKGFNDEGALEKAQSFLRAAIKYNPINMGNALVNSLYRPEKNLSFLKLYFVGRQDKTTYEKLIDEMPGPGSAAAVFDNRNDVISFIQDVKKLDLGLSINVSALADNVRDICGEVDITPHAIEYTLGFHGDTTRLPDRETLSISTMCGHGMVSPNFAKKMVTHVKEGRIDPEDATRTMAKFCVCGVFNTTRAMGILKNAKKGL
;
A
#
# COMPACT_ATOMS: atom_id res chain seq x y z
N MET A 1 7.58 3.85 12.17
CA MET A 1 8.14 4.58 11.00
C MET A 1 7.04 4.71 9.98
N THR A 2 6.60 5.93 9.70
CA THR A 2 5.54 6.25 8.74
C THR A 2 6.13 6.45 7.35
N ASN A 3 6.71 5.38 6.79
CA ASN A 3 7.25 5.40 5.43
C ASN A 3 6.21 5.89 4.41
N THR A 4 4.92 5.70 4.68
CA THR A 4 3.82 6.12 3.81
C THR A 4 3.40 7.58 3.96
N LEU A 5 4.00 8.36 4.86
CA LEU A 5 3.56 9.74 5.12
C LEU A 5 3.82 10.68 3.94
N HIS A 6 4.95 10.49 3.26
CA HIS A 6 5.41 11.42 2.23
C HIS A 6 4.91 11.03 0.83
N ARG A 7 3.59 10.98 0.61
CA ARG A 7 3.00 10.73 -0.72
C ARG A 7 2.86 12.01 -1.51
N PHE A 8 3.48 12.04 -2.69
CA PHE A 8 3.38 13.18 -3.61
C PHE A 8 2.20 12.99 -4.56
N GLY A 9 1.34 14.00 -4.71
CA GLY A 9 0.17 13.96 -5.60
C GLY A 9 -0.73 15.17 -5.40
N LYS A 10 -1.74 15.30 -6.26
CA LYS A 10 -2.83 16.28 -6.02
C LYS A 10 -3.83 15.69 -5.02
N PRO A 11 -4.57 16.50 -4.25
CA PRO A 11 -5.58 16.00 -3.29
C PRO A 11 -6.57 15.02 -3.92
N GLU A 12 -7.01 15.25 -5.15
CA GLU A 12 -7.98 14.39 -5.85
C GLU A 12 -7.41 13.00 -6.16
N THR A 13 -6.08 12.90 -6.31
CA THR A 13 -5.40 11.60 -6.52
C THR A 13 -5.03 10.91 -5.20
N LEU A 14 -5.13 11.61 -4.08
CA LEU A 14 -4.80 11.12 -2.73
C LEU A 14 -6.06 10.77 -1.92
N SER A 15 -7.24 11.22 -2.36
CA SER A 15 -8.52 10.93 -1.71
C SER A 15 -8.94 9.46 -1.77
N GLU A 16 -8.29 8.66 -2.62
CA GLU A 16 -8.48 7.21 -2.77
C GLU A 16 -7.26 6.42 -2.25
N ASP A 17 -6.49 7.01 -1.33
CA ASP A 17 -5.24 6.44 -0.85
C ASP A 17 -5.25 6.23 0.66
N TYR A 18 -5.87 5.14 1.08
CA TYR A 18 -6.01 4.77 2.48
C TYR A 18 -5.15 3.57 2.82
N ILE A 19 -4.28 3.73 3.82
CA ILE A 19 -3.41 2.66 4.29
C ILE A 19 -3.61 2.54 5.79
N VAL A 20 -3.91 1.34 6.25
CA VAL A 20 -4.06 1.04 7.67
C VAL A 20 -2.97 0.06 8.05
N PHE A 21 -2.14 0.45 9.02
CA PHE A 21 -1.13 -0.42 9.62
C PHE A 21 -1.56 -0.89 10.99
N ALA A 22 -1.14 -2.11 11.33
CA ALA A 22 -1.10 -2.62 12.69
C ALA A 22 0.32 -3.07 13.03
N MET A 23 0.81 -2.65 14.20
CA MET A 23 2.15 -2.98 14.68
C MET A 23 2.16 -3.14 16.20
N ALA A 24 2.94 -4.11 16.70
CA ALA A 24 3.25 -4.22 18.11
C ALA A 24 4.47 -3.35 18.47
N GLY A 25 4.38 -2.64 19.58
CA GLY A 25 5.51 -2.05 20.28
C GLY A 25 6.31 -3.13 21.01
N LYS A 26 7.58 -3.27 20.62
CA LYS A 26 8.51 -4.25 21.21
C LYS A 26 8.63 -4.04 22.72
N GLY A 27 8.40 -5.09 23.50
CA GLY A 27 8.43 -5.07 24.97
C GLY A 27 7.22 -4.41 25.63
N PHE A 28 6.18 -4.03 24.88
CA PHE A 28 4.95 -3.43 25.43
C PHE A 28 3.70 -4.28 25.16
N ASN A 29 3.51 -4.74 23.93
CA ASN A 29 2.32 -5.50 23.51
C ASN A 29 2.66 -6.56 22.44
N ASP A 30 3.89 -7.08 22.45
CA ASP A 30 4.41 -8.06 21.50
C ASP A 30 4.05 -9.51 21.81
N GLU A 31 3.52 -9.79 23.01
CA GLU A 31 2.95 -11.10 23.34
C GLU A 31 1.73 -11.42 22.46
N GLY A 32 1.75 -12.57 21.78
CA GLY A 32 0.72 -13.00 20.84
C GLY A 32 0.54 -12.07 19.63
N ALA A 33 1.54 -11.23 19.33
CA ALA A 33 1.40 -10.21 18.29
C ALA A 33 1.27 -10.79 16.88
N LEU A 34 1.79 -11.99 16.64
CA LEU A 34 1.62 -12.68 15.36
C LEU A 34 0.14 -12.99 15.11
N GLU A 35 -0.53 -13.62 16.06
CA GLU A 35 -1.94 -14.00 15.98
C GLU A 35 -2.84 -12.77 15.90
N LYS A 36 -2.50 -11.71 16.64
CA LYS A 36 -3.16 -10.40 16.56
C LYS A 36 -3.01 -9.79 15.17
N ALA A 37 -1.80 -9.76 14.60
CA ALA A 37 -1.54 -9.24 13.26
C ALA A 37 -2.26 -10.06 12.18
N GLN A 38 -2.29 -11.39 12.29
CA GLN A 38 -3.06 -12.25 11.39
C GLN A 38 -4.57 -11.95 11.50
N SER A 39 -5.09 -11.75 12.71
CA SER A 39 -6.51 -11.40 12.94
C SER A 39 -6.87 -10.06 12.31
N PHE A 40 -5.98 -9.06 12.43
CA PHE A 40 -6.11 -7.77 11.74
C PHE A 40 -6.20 -7.95 10.21
N LEU A 41 -5.29 -8.72 9.60
CA LEU A 41 -5.30 -8.96 8.17
C LEU A 41 -6.53 -9.75 7.70
N ARG A 42 -6.98 -10.75 8.48
CA ARG A 42 -8.22 -11.49 8.19
C ARG A 42 -9.45 -10.59 8.22
N ALA A 43 -9.50 -9.64 9.15
CA ALA A 43 -10.58 -8.66 9.22
C ALA A 43 -10.58 -7.73 7.99
N ALA A 44 -9.41 -7.36 7.47
CA ALA A 44 -9.29 -6.51 6.29
C ALA A 44 -9.92 -7.15 5.05
N ILE A 45 -9.81 -8.49 4.88
CA ILE A 45 -10.31 -9.23 3.71
C ILE A 45 -11.80 -8.95 3.44
N LYS A 46 -12.61 -8.75 4.49
CA LYS A 46 -14.06 -8.47 4.37
C LYS A 46 -14.36 -7.20 3.54
N TYR A 47 -13.39 -6.30 3.46
CA TYR A 47 -13.51 -4.97 2.86
C TYR A 47 -12.64 -4.81 1.59
N ASN A 48 -12.35 -5.92 0.91
CA ASN A 48 -11.73 -5.96 -0.42
C ASN A 48 -10.44 -5.10 -0.56
N PRO A 49 -9.40 -5.32 0.27
CA PRO A 49 -8.19 -4.52 0.20
C PRO A 49 -7.52 -4.69 -1.17
N ILE A 50 -7.19 -3.57 -1.81
CA ILE A 50 -6.53 -3.56 -3.12
C ILE A 50 -5.09 -4.06 -3.03
N ASN A 51 -4.47 -3.91 -1.86
CA ASN A 51 -3.17 -4.47 -1.54
C ASN A 51 -3.09 -4.78 -0.03
N MET A 52 -2.22 -5.70 0.34
CA MET A 52 -2.00 -6.11 1.71
C MET A 52 -0.58 -6.66 1.84
N GLY A 53 0.04 -6.55 3.01
CA GLY A 53 1.40 -7.03 3.20
C GLY A 53 1.83 -7.19 4.64
N ASN A 54 2.89 -7.98 4.78
CA ASN A 54 3.66 -8.04 6.00
C ASN A 54 5.15 -7.81 5.69
N ALA A 55 5.80 -6.96 6.48
CA ALA A 55 7.22 -6.61 6.28
C ALA A 55 8.18 -7.83 6.27
N LEU A 56 7.78 -8.98 6.82
CA LEU A 56 8.61 -10.19 6.91
C LEU A 56 8.37 -11.22 5.79
N VAL A 57 7.27 -11.12 5.03
CA VAL A 57 6.85 -12.14 4.04
C VAL A 57 6.82 -11.64 2.61
N ASN A 58 6.62 -10.33 2.41
CA ASN A 58 6.20 -9.62 1.19
C ASN A 58 4.71 -9.27 1.16
N SER A 59 4.31 -8.56 0.09
CA SER A 59 2.93 -8.17 -0.18
C SER A 59 2.13 -9.21 -0.96
N LEU A 60 0.83 -8.96 -1.14
CA LEU A 60 -0.03 -9.73 -2.04
C LEU A 60 0.57 -9.81 -3.44
N TYR A 61 1.11 -8.69 -3.93
CA TYR A 61 1.87 -8.67 -5.16
C TYR A 61 3.31 -9.08 -4.90
N ARG A 62 3.72 -10.22 -5.45
CA ARG A 62 5.09 -10.73 -5.26
C ARG A 62 5.51 -11.63 -6.42
N PRO A 63 6.82 -11.79 -6.65
CA PRO A 63 7.31 -12.71 -7.67
C PRO A 63 6.87 -14.15 -7.40
N GLU A 64 6.45 -14.83 -8.45
CA GLU A 64 6.16 -16.26 -8.39
C GLU A 64 7.46 -17.06 -8.19
N LYS A 65 7.51 -17.88 -7.12
CA LYS A 65 8.72 -18.66 -6.77
C LYS A 65 9.06 -19.73 -7.82
N ASN A 66 8.06 -20.37 -8.42
CA ASN A 66 8.22 -21.53 -9.31
C ASN A 66 7.78 -21.20 -10.74
N LEU A 67 8.45 -20.23 -11.37
CA LEU A 67 8.16 -19.83 -12.75
C LEU A 67 9.08 -20.58 -13.72
N SER A 68 8.51 -21.54 -14.47
CA SER A 68 9.20 -22.21 -15.58
C SER A 68 8.84 -21.56 -16.92
N PHE A 69 9.68 -21.77 -17.94
CA PHE A 69 9.40 -21.30 -19.30
C PHE A 69 8.04 -21.81 -19.82
N LEU A 70 7.77 -23.10 -19.63
CA LEU A 70 6.51 -23.74 -20.02
C LEU A 70 5.30 -23.05 -19.37
N LYS A 71 5.37 -22.81 -18.04
CA LYS A 71 4.28 -22.14 -17.33
C LYS A 71 4.07 -20.72 -17.81
N LEU A 72 5.16 -19.97 -17.98
CA LEU A 72 5.09 -18.60 -18.50
C LEU A 72 4.45 -18.55 -19.89
N TYR A 73 4.78 -19.49 -20.78
CA TYR A 73 4.26 -19.54 -22.14
C TYR A 73 2.79 -19.95 -22.22
N PHE A 74 2.37 -20.97 -21.45
CA PHE A 74 1.01 -21.54 -21.55
C PHE A 74 -0.02 -20.91 -20.62
N VAL A 75 0.40 -20.42 -19.45
CA VAL A 75 -0.50 -19.95 -18.38
C VAL A 75 -0.24 -18.48 -18.02
N GLY A 76 0.96 -17.99 -18.28
CA GLY A 76 1.40 -16.67 -17.82
C GLY A 76 1.95 -16.72 -16.39
N ARG A 77 2.24 -15.53 -15.85
CA ARG A 77 2.79 -15.36 -14.50
C ARG A 77 1.67 -15.11 -13.50
N GLN A 78 1.76 -15.74 -12.33
CA GLN A 78 0.91 -15.36 -11.21
C GLN A 78 1.53 -14.19 -10.44
N ASP A 79 0.88 -13.02 -10.53
CA ASP A 79 1.39 -11.80 -9.90
C ASP A 79 0.90 -11.57 -8.47
N LYS A 80 -0.17 -12.24 -8.08
CA LYS A 80 -0.85 -12.07 -6.78
C LYS A 80 -0.98 -13.42 -6.05
N THR A 81 -0.59 -13.45 -4.78
CA THR A 81 -0.88 -14.58 -3.88
C THR A 81 -2.28 -14.48 -3.29
N THR A 82 -2.80 -15.57 -2.72
CA THR A 82 -4.04 -15.51 -1.92
C THR A 82 -3.80 -14.84 -0.57
N TYR A 83 -4.88 -14.31 0.03
CA TYR A 83 -4.82 -13.66 1.34
C TYR A 83 -4.40 -14.64 2.43
N GLU A 84 -4.96 -15.85 2.41
CA GLU A 84 -4.70 -16.92 3.38
C GLU A 84 -3.22 -17.30 3.35
N LYS A 85 -2.68 -17.52 2.15
CA LYS A 85 -1.25 -17.87 1.99
C LYS A 85 -0.32 -16.76 2.48
N LEU A 86 -0.70 -15.49 2.32
CA LEU A 86 0.10 -14.38 2.85
C LEU A 86 0.11 -14.40 4.39
N ILE A 87 -1.04 -14.65 5.00
CA ILE A 87 -1.24 -14.65 6.46
C ILE A 87 -0.56 -15.87 7.10
N ASP A 88 -0.66 -17.03 6.48
CA ASP A 88 -0.10 -18.30 6.99
C ASP A 88 1.43 -18.34 6.89
N GLU A 89 2.02 -17.63 5.92
CA GLU A 89 3.48 -17.56 5.74
C GLU A 89 4.17 -16.57 6.69
N MET A 90 3.43 -15.84 7.56
CA MET A 90 3.98 -14.86 8.50
C MET A 90 4.87 -15.52 9.56
N PRO A 91 6.21 -15.27 9.57
CA PRO A 91 7.10 -15.83 10.57
C PRO A 91 7.07 -15.06 11.91
N GLY A 92 6.37 -13.93 11.95
CA GLY A 92 6.28 -13.04 13.11
C GLY A 92 5.35 -11.85 12.85
N PRO A 93 5.11 -10.99 13.86
CA PRO A 93 4.12 -9.92 13.76
C PRO A 93 4.45 -8.90 12.66
N GLY A 94 5.70 -8.43 12.60
CA GLY A 94 6.13 -7.43 11.63
C GLY A 94 5.25 -6.17 11.61
N SER A 95 5.22 -5.50 10.45
CA SER A 95 4.22 -4.47 10.15
C SER A 95 3.15 -5.11 9.27
N ALA A 96 1.92 -5.22 9.77
CA ALA A 96 0.77 -5.67 8.98
C ALA A 96 0.11 -4.45 8.33
N ALA A 97 -0.06 -4.47 7.01
CA ALA A 97 -0.61 -3.35 6.25
C ALA A 97 -1.76 -3.80 5.36
N ALA A 98 -2.83 -3.01 5.32
CA ALA A 98 -3.93 -3.14 4.38
C ALA A 98 -4.14 -1.80 3.65
N VAL A 99 -4.35 -1.86 2.33
CA VAL A 99 -4.55 -0.70 1.47
C VAL A 99 -5.93 -0.75 0.83
N PHE A 100 -6.61 0.38 0.82
CA PHE A 100 -7.95 0.53 0.29
C PHE A 100 -8.02 1.78 -0.59
N ASP A 101 -8.90 1.76 -1.58
CA ASP A 101 -9.26 2.90 -2.43
C ASP A 101 -10.65 3.46 -2.13
N ASN A 102 -11.43 2.80 -1.29
CA ASN A 102 -12.78 3.20 -0.92
C ASN A 102 -12.88 3.65 0.54
N ARG A 103 -13.45 4.85 0.75
CA ARG A 103 -13.63 5.44 2.08
C ARG A 103 -14.52 4.60 3.00
N ASN A 104 -15.65 4.09 2.49
CA ASN A 104 -16.63 3.34 3.28
C ASN A 104 -16.08 2.00 3.75
N ASP A 105 -15.27 1.35 2.91
CA ASP A 105 -14.57 0.11 3.26
C ASP A 105 -13.59 0.35 4.41
N VAL A 106 -12.85 1.46 4.39
CA VAL A 106 -11.91 1.84 5.46
C VAL A 106 -12.63 2.17 6.76
N ILE A 107 -13.75 2.89 6.72
CA ILE A 107 -14.57 3.20 7.90
C ILE A 107 -15.04 1.90 8.54
N SER A 108 -15.63 1.01 7.75
CA SER A 108 -16.14 -0.27 8.22
C SER A 108 -15.02 -1.15 8.78
N PHE A 109 -13.85 -1.13 8.13
CA PHE A 109 -12.67 -1.84 8.61
C PHE A 109 -12.17 -1.28 9.95
N ILE A 110 -12.06 0.04 10.11
CA ILE A 110 -11.63 0.66 11.38
C ILE A 110 -12.64 0.36 12.49
N GLN A 111 -13.95 0.34 12.21
CA GLN A 111 -14.96 -0.07 13.19
C GLN A 111 -14.76 -1.52 13.65
N ASP A 112 -14.47 -2.44 12.72
CA ASP A 112 -14.19 -3.84 13.05
C ASP A 112 -12.88 -3.97 13.84
N VAL A 113 -11.83 -3.24 13.47
CA VAL A 113 -10.55 -3.20 14.22
C VAL A 113 -10.76 -2.67 15.65
N LYS A 114 -11.59 -1.63 15.82
CA LYS A 114 -11.97 -1.09 17.15
C LYS A 114 -12.66 -2.17 18.00
N LYS A 115 -13.60 -2.93 17.42
CA LYS A 115 -14.32 -4.01 18.12
C LYS A 115 -13.41 -5.19 18.47
N LEU A 116 -12.41 -5.49 17.63
CA LEU A 116 -11.49 -6.60 17.85
C LEU A 116 -10.52 -6.34 19.01
N ASP A 117 -10.27 -5.07 19.35
CA ASP A 117 -9.43 -4.63 20.47
C ASP A 117 -8.14 -5.47 20.62
N LEU A 118 -7.40 -5.60 19.51
CA LEU A 118 -6.23 -6.47 19.42
C LEU A 118 -5.05 -5.99 20.28
N GLY A 119 -5.16 -4.80 20.88
CA GLY A 119 -4.09 -4.16 21.64
C GLY A 119 -2.88 -3.76 20.80
N LEU A 120 -3.00 -3.73 19.46
CA LEU A 120 -1.94 -3.28 18.54
C LEU A 120 -2.03 -1.78 18.29
N SER A 121 -0.89 -1.15 17.98
CA SER A 121 -0.86 0.23 17.51
C SER A 121 -1.38 0.30 16.08
N ILE A 122 -2.39 1.14 15.86
CA ILE A 122 -3.02 1.34 14.55
C ILE A 122 -2.61 2.71 14.00
N ASN A 123 -2.11 2.72 12.76
CA ASN A 123 -1.82 3.96 12.03
C ASN A 123 -2.66 4.01 10.76
N VAL A 124 -3.34 5.14 10.53
CA VAL A 124 -4.10 5.40 9.31
C VAL A 124 -3.40 6.50 8.53
N SER A 125 -2.98 6.20 7.31
CA SER A 125 -2.29 7.11 6.41
C SER A 125 -3.20 7.42 5.23
N ALA A 126 -3.66 8.67 5.16
CA ALA A 126 -4.46 9.28 4.10
C ALA A 126 -4.37 10.81 4.24
N LEU A 127 -5.16 11.58 3.47
CA LEU A 127 -5.31 13.02 3.70
C LEU A 127 -5.78 13.29 5.15
N ALA A 128 -5.16 14.24 5.82
CA ALA A 128 -5.38 14.49 7.26
C ALA A 128 -6.85 14.77 7.60
N ASP A 129 -7.53 15.57 6.78
CA ASP A 129 -8.96 15.88 6.98
C ASP A 129 -9.83 14.64 6.77
N ASN A 130 -9.53 13.80 5.76
CA ASN A 130 -10.23 12.53 5.57
C ASN A 130 -10.07 11.61 6.79
N VAL A 131 -8.86 11.51 7.35
CA VAL A 131 -8.63 10.70 8.56
C VAL A 131 -9.41 11.26 9.74
N ARG A 132 -9.44 12.58 9.92
CA ARG A 132 -10.20 13.23 10.99
C ARG A 132 -11.70 12.93 10.87
N ASP A 133 -12.26 13.02 9.66
CA ASP A 133 -13.67 12.74 9.40
C ASP A 133 -14.01 11.27 9.66
N ILE A 134 -13.18 10.35 9.14
CA ILE A 134 -13.31 8.91 9.38
C ILE A 134 -13.28 8.62 10.88
N CYS A 135 -12.32 9.18 11.60
CA CYS A 135 -12.18 9.04 13.06
C CYS A 135 -13.42 9.57 13.81
N GLY A 136 -13.99 10.70 13.38
CA GLY A 136 -15.24 11.23 13.92
C GLY A 136 -16.43 10.29 13.71
N GLU A 137 -16.56 9.69 12.52
CA GLU A 137 -17.64 8.75 12.20
C GLU A 137 -17.57 7.42 12.97
N VAL A 138 -16.37 7.01 13.37
CA VAL A 138 -16.15 5.77 14.17
C VAL A 138 -16.00 6.04 15.67
N ASP A 139 -16.18 7.29 16.09
CA ASP A 139 -16.03 7.75 17.48
C ASP A 139 -14.66 7.37 18.07
N ILE A 140 -13.59 7.73 17.36
CA ILE A 140 -12.19 7.58 17.79
C ILE A 140 -11.52 8.94 17.75
N THR A 141 -10.78 9.27 18.81
CA THR A 141 -9.88 10.45 18.82
C THR A 141 -8.45 9.99 18.53
N PRO A 142 -7.81 10.45 17.42
CA PRO A 142 -6.41 10.16 17.17
C PRO A 142 -5.52 10.71 18.29
N HIS A 143 -4.62 9.88 18.82
CA HIS A 143 -3.71 10.30 19.90
C HIS A 143 -2.53 11.14 19.40
N ALA A 144 -2.22 11.08 18.10
CA ALA A 144 -1.11 11.76 17.46
C ALA A 144 -1.40 11.92 15.97
N ILE A 145 -0.81 12.96 15.37
CA ILE A 145 -0.83 13.18 13.93
C ILE A 145 0.57 13.51 13.46
N GLU A 146 0.94 12.97 12.31
CA GLU A 146 2.19 13.28 11.64
C GLU A 146 1.87 14.03 10.35
N TYR A 147 2.64 15.08 10.06
CA TYR A 147 2.51 15.87 8.84
C TYR A 147 3.82 15.82 8.06
N THR A 148 3.72 15.65 6.75
CA THR A 148 4.85 15.90 5.86
C THR A 148 4.95 17.39 5.56
N LEU A 149 6.15 17.97 5.72
CA LEU A 149 6.45 19.35 5.31
C LEU A 149 6.69 19.47 3.79
N GLY A 150 6.79 18.33 3.10
CA GLY A 150 7.06 18.28 1.66
C GLY A 150 8.55 18.35 1.33
N PHE A 151 8.83 18.58 0.04
CA PHE A 151 10.20 18.66 -0.47
C PHE A 151 10.76 20.07 -0.25
N HIS A 152 11.96 20.14 0.33
CA HIS A 152 12.71 21.39 0.54
C HIS A 152 14.04 21.36 -0.22
N GLY A 153 14.53 22.54 -0.62
CA GLY A 153 15.77 22.71 -1.36
C GLY A 153 15.55 22.87 -2.87
N ASP A 154 16.49 22.37 -3.67
CA ASP A 154 16.41 22.47 -5.14
C ASP A 154 15.45 21.43 -5.72
N THR A 155 14.17 21.79 -5.77
CA THR A 155 13.09 20.94 -6.28
C THR A 155 13.16 20.71 -7.79
N THR A 156 14.04 21.40 -8.52
CA THR A 156 14.23 21.19 -9.97
C THR A 156 14.90 19.86 -10.29
N ARG A 157 15.59 19.28 -9.30
CA ARG A 157 16.26 17.97 -9.39
C ARG A 157 15.34 16.78 -9.11
N LEU A 158 14.10 17.05 -8.68
CA LEU A 158 13.13 15.98 -8.44
C LEU A 158 12.71 15.32 -9.77
N PRO A 159 12.34 14.05 -9.75
CA PRO A 159 11.69 13.40 -10.89
C PRO A 159 10.44 14.18 -11.35
N ASP A 160 10.02 13.94 -12.60
CA ASP A 160 8.74 14.43 -13.11
C ASP A 160 7.57 13.98 -12.22
N ARG A 161 6.44 14.70 -12.32
CA ARG A 161 5.33 14.57 -11.37
C ARG A 161 4.76 13.17 -11.34
N GLU A 162 4.60 12.52 -12.50
CA GLU A 162 4.10 11.14 -12.58
C GLU A 162 5.08 10.16 -11.91
N THR A 163 6.37 10.26 -12.24
CA THR A 163 7.42 9.42 -11.65
C THR A 163 7.51 9.60 -10.14
N LEU A 164 7.45 10.84 -9.65
CA LEU A 164 7.50 11.16 -8.23
C LEU A 164 6.26 10.65 -7.49
N SER A 165 5.08 10.80 -8.09
CA SER A 165 3.82 10.31 -7.50
C SER A 165 3.82 8.80 -7.32
N ILE A 166 4.40 8.06 -8.27
CA ILE A 166 4.50 6.60 -8.22
C ILE A 166 5.57 6.13 -7.21
N SER A 167 6.78 6.67 -7.31
CA SER A 167 7.92 6.23 -6.49
C SER A 167 7.73 6.50 -5.00
N THR A 168 7.00 7.57 -4.64
CA THR A 168 6.70 7.91 -3.24
C THR A 168 5.67 7.01 -2.56
N MET A 169 4.91 6.18 -3.29
CA MET A 169 3.89 5.32 -2.67
C MET A 169 4.49 4.23 -1.76
N CYS A 170 5.66 3.68 -2.09
CA CYS A 170 6.29 2.65 -1.25
C CYS A 170 6.83 3.21 0.08
N GLY A 171 7.24 4.48 0.08
CA GLY A 171 7.82 5.14 1.24
C GLY A 171 9.27 4.76 1.58
N HIS A 172 9.65 3.51 1.33
CA HIS A 172 11.01 2.99 1.56
C HIS A 172 11.96 3.20 0.35
N GLY A 173 11.46 3.78 -0.75
CA GLY A 173 12.24 3.95 -1.98
C GLY A 173 12.50 2.66 -2.78
N MET A 174 11.83 1.55 -2.45
CA MET A 174 12.00 0.27 -3.16
C MET A 174 11.45 0.31 -4.60
N VAL A 175 10.47 1.17 -4.86
CA VAL A 175 10.05 1.54 -6.22
C VAL A 175 10.92 2.74 -6.64
N SER A 176 12.07 2.45 -7.25
CA SER A 176 13.02 3.51 -7.61
C SER A 176 12.42 4.47 -8.65
N PRO A 177 12.80 5.76 -8.65
CA PRO A 177 12.33 6.72 -9.65
C PRO A 177 12.66 6.31 -11.09
N ASN A 178 13.83 5.72 -11.33
CA ASN A 178 14.22 5.23 -12.67
C ASN A 178 13.32 4.08 -13.13
N PHE A 179 12.93 3.19 -12.20
CA PHE A 179 12.02 2.10 -12.52
C PHE A 179 10.60 2.61 -12.78
N ALA A 180 10.08 3.51 -11.93
CA ALA A 180 8.79 4.15 -12.15
C ALA A 180 8.73 4.90 -13.50
N LYS A 181 9.77 5.69 -13.81
CA LYS A 181 9.89 6.40 -15.08
C LYS A 181 9.87 5.45 -16.27
N LYS A 182 10.62 4.33 -16.19
CA LYS A 182 10.63 3.30 -17.24
C LYS A 182 9.23 2.72 -17.45
N MET A 183 8.49 2.42 -16.39
CA MET A 183 7.11 1.92 -16.48
C MET A 183 6.18 2.95 -17.12
N VAL A 184 6.27 4.22 -16.72
CA VAL A 184 5.50 5.32 -17.34
C VAL A 184 5.81 5.42 -18.84
N THR A 185 7.08 5.43 -19.22
CA THR A 185 7.50 5.47 -20.62
C THR A 185 6.97 4.29 -21.42
N HIS A 186 7.11 3.07 -20.91
CA HIS A 186 6.60 1.88 -21.61
C HIS A 186 5.08 1.89 -21.77
N VAL A 187 4.33 2.42 -20.79
CA VAL A 187 2.89 2.60 -20.92
C VAL A 187 2.54 3.64 -21.99
N LYS A 188 3.25 4.79 -22.01
CA LYS A 188 3.08 5.83 -23.04
C LYS A 188 3.38 5.31 -24.45
N GLU A 189 4.39 4.47 -24.58
CA GLU A 189 4.80 3.82 -25.85
C GLU A 189 3.93 2.61 -26.23
N GLY A 190 2.97 2.20 -25.39
CA GLY A 190 2.16 1.00 -25.63
C GLY A 190 2.92 -0.32 -25.54
N ARG A 191 4.09 -0.34 -24.90
CA ARG A 191 4.92 -1.56 -24.71
C ARG A 191 4.46 -2.44 -23.54
N ILE A 192 3.69 -1.87 -22.62
CA ILE A 192 3.08 -2.59 -21.49
C ILE A 192 1.74 -1.96 -21.15
N ASP A 193 0.78 -2.78 -20.74
CA ASP A 193 -0.50 -2.27 -20.26
C ASP A 193 -0.38 -1.60 -18.88
N PRO A 194 -1.16 -0.54 -18.60
CA PRO A 194 -1.13 0.16 -17.32
C PRO A 194 -1.33 -0.77 -16.11
N GLU A 195 -2.17 -1.79 -16.27
CA GLU A 195 -2.45 -2.76 -15.22
C GLU A 195 -1.22 -3.64 -14.92
N ASP A 196 -0.56 -4.17 -15.95
CA ASP A 196 0.64 -4.99 -15.80
C ASP A 196 1.82 -4.19 -15.26
N ALA A 197 1.98 -2.93 -15.69
CA ALA A 197 2.97 -2.02 -15.12
C ALA A 197 2.73 -1.79 -13.61
N THR A 198 1.48 -1.58 -13.22
CA THR A 198 1.07 -1.41 -11.82
C THR A 198 1.40 -2.65 -10.99
N ARG A 199 0.96 -3.84 -11.45
CA ARG A 199 1.22 -5.11 -10.78
C ARG A 199 2.72 -5.40 -10.68
N THR A 200 3.49 -5.02 -11.69
CA THR A 200 4.95 -5.17 -11.70
C THR A 200 5.62 -4.28 -10.66
N MET A 201 5.20 -3.00 -10.55
CA MET A 201 5.74 -2.09 -9.54
C MET A 201 5.36 -2.49 -8.11
N ALA A 202 4.13 -2.95 -7.90
CA ALA A 202 3.64 -3.36 -6.59
C ALA A 202 4.51 -4.45 -5.94
N LYS A 203 5.11 -5.35 -6.74
CA LYS A 203 6.00 -6.43 -6.27
C LYS A 203 7.27 -5.93 -5.56
N PHE A 204 7.73 -4.72 -5.89
CA PHE A 204 8.91 -4.13 -5.26
C PHE A 204 8.57 -3.48 -3.91
N CYS A 205 7.29 -3.20 -3.66
CA CYS A 205 6.84 -2.71 -2.37
C CYS A 205 6.58 -3.88 -1.41
N VAL A 206 7.65 -4.37 -0.78
CA VAL A 206 7.63 -5.55 0.10
C VAL A 206 6.62 -5.45 1.26
N CYS A 207 6.38 -4.27 1.82
CA CYS A 207 5.41 -4.07 2.89
C CYS A 207 3.95 -4.00 2.41
N GLY A 208 3.69 -3.99 1.10
CA GLY A 208 2.33 -4.05 0.54
C GLY A 208 1.52 -2.77 0.61
N VAL A 209 2.16 -1.62 0.79
CA VAL A 209 1.48 -0.32 0.93
C VAL A 209 1.26 0.39 -0.41
N PHE A 210 1.81 -0.14 -1.49
CA PHE A 210 1.68 0.45 -2.83
C PHE A 210 0.22 0.37 -3.30
N ASN A 211 -0.38 1.53 -3.54
CA ASN A 211 -1.77 1.65 -3.97
C ASN A 211 -1.87 1.42 -5.47
N THR A 212 -2.43 0.27 -5.85
CA THR A 212 -2.53 -0.16 -7.25
C THR A 212 -3.56 0.64 -8.04
N THR A 213 -4.70 1.00 -7.43
CA THR A 213 -5.74 1.83 -8.06
C THR A 213 -5.16 3.20 -8.45
N ARG A 214 -4.47 3.84 -7.50
CA ARG A 214 -3.81 5.14 -7.72
C ARG A 214 -2.72 5.07 -8.78
N ALA A 215 -1.83 4.08 -8.73
CA ALA A 215 -0.79 3.90 -9.76
C ALA A 215 -1.41 3.71 -11.15
N MET A 216 -2.46 2.91 -11.26
CA MET A 216 -3.16 2.67 -12.52
C MET A 216 -3.79 3.97 -13.06
N GLY A 217 -4.38 4.79 -12.20
CA GLY A 217 -4.91 6.11 -12.57
C GLY A 217 -3.82 7.03 -13.14
N ILE A 218 -2.67 7.12 -12.47
CA ILE A 218 -1.52 7.91 -12.93
C ILE A 218 -1.04 7.44 -14.30
N LEU A 219 -0.89 6.12 -14.49
CA LEU A 219 -0.42 5.54 -15.75
C LEU A 219 -1.42 5.74 -16.90
N LYS A 220 -2.72 5.64 -16.64
CA LYS A 220 -3.76 5.89 -17.64
C LYS A 220 -3.78 7.37 -18.08
N ASN A 221 -3.61 8.31 -17.16
CA ASN A 221 -3.53 9.73 -17.48
C ASN A 221 -2.26 10.06 -18.27
N ALA A 222 -1.13 9.50 -17.83
CA ALA A 222 0.14 9.59 -18.53
C ALA A 222 0.03 9.10 -20.00
N LYS A 223 -0.67 7.98 -20.26
CA LYS A 223 -0.92 7.47 -21.61
C LYS A 223 -1.74 8.43 -22.48
N LYS A 224 -2.67 9.18 -21.88
CA LYS A 224 -3.51 10.17 -22.57
C LYS A 224 -2.83 11.52 -22.77
N GLY A 225 -1.66 11.75 -22.15
CA GLY A 225 -1.00 13.05 -22.12
C GLY A 225 -1.70 14.06 -21.20
N LEU A 226 -2.44 13.57 -20.20
CA LEU A 226 -3.21 14.36 -19.22
C LEU A 226 -2.51 14.44 -17.86
#